data_AF-A0A0F9NP59-F1
#
_entry.id   AF-A0A0F9NP59-F1
#
_cell.length_a   1.000
_cell.length_b   1.000
_cell.length_c   1.000
_cell.angle_alpha   90.00
_cell.angle_beta   90.00
_cell.angle_gamma   90.00
#
_symmetry.space_group_name_H-M   'P 1'
#
loop_
_entity.id
_entity.type
_entity.pdbx_description
1 polymer ?
#
loop_
_entity_poly.entity_id
_entity_poly.type
_entity_poly.pdbx_seq_one_letter_code
_entity_poly.pdbx_strand_id
1 'polypeptide(L)'
;MSPDFRDFLKDVRPLKLKEPLAETLGAFKREDVNLEYSFIDTVKMAGHACPTVTAAYLCCQEALARLYPDQIPVRGDITITIYGEADEGVYGVMGQVFSFLTGAAPATGFKGLGPKFKRKNLLVFRPKKIDPSAVCFEFKRLDNHNEVLIKFYPQRVPFSLEKTERLQELLEKVIWEAAKEKEKKEFQNLWMENVKLMLVEKKDIQKWLKLEERRI
;
A
#
# COMPACT_ATOMS: atom_id res chain seq x y z
N MET A 1 -2.76 -4.42 -20.86
CA MET A 1 -3.37 -3.78 -19.67
C MET A 1 -4.87 -3.67 -19.90
N SER A 2 -5.71 -3.82 -18.87
CA SER A 2 -7.16 -3.70 -19.04
C SER A 2 -7.50 -2.26 -19.49
N PRO A 3 -8.25 -2.08 -20.59
CA PRO A 3 -8.65 -0.77 -21.10
C PRO A 3 -9.69 -0.08 -20.19
N ASP A 4 -10.20 -0.77 -19.17
CA ASP A 4 -11.36 -0.37 -18.39
C ASP A 4 -11.02 0.61 -17.25
N PHE A 5 -9.74 0.72 -16.88
CA PHE A 5 -9.27 1.61 -15.82
C PHE A 5 -8.88 2.99 -16.36
N ARG A 6 -9.13 4.04 -15.57
CA ARG A 6 -8.61 5.40 -15.83
C ARG A 6 -7.11 5.35 -16.06
N ASP A 7 -6.63 6.00 -17.13
CA ASP A 7 -5.27 5.80 -17.61
C ASP A 7 -4.19 6.16 -16.59
N PHE A 8 -4.40 7.23 -15.81
CA PHE A 8 -3.42 7.66 -14.80
C PHE A 8 -3.13 6.60 -13.72
N LEU A 9 -4.02 5.62 -13.51
CA LEU A 9 -3.79 4.52 -12.57
C LEU A 9 -2.64 3.60 -13.01
N LYS A 10 -2.22 3.71 -14.28
CA LYS A 10 -1.10 3.00 -14.89
C LYS A 10 0.19 3.83 -14.89
N ASP A 11 0.12 5.14 -14.61
CA ASP A 11 1.23 6.10 -14.70
C ASP A 11 2.18 6.07 -13.49
N VAL A 12 2.29 4.92 -12.84
CA VAL A 12 3.17 4.71 -11.69
C VAL A 12 4.04 3.48 -11.94
N ARG A 13 5.33 3.58 -11.61
CA ARG A 13 6.26 2.47 -11.76
C ARG A 13 5.78 1.26 -10.93
N PRO A 14 5.69 0.05 -11.49
CA PRO A 14 5.41 -1.16 -10.73
C PRO A 14 6.49 -1.46 -9.68
N LEU A 15 6.10 -2.16 -8.61
CA LEU A 15 7.03 -2.79 -7.69
C LEU A 15 7.64 -4.03 -8.35
N LYS A 16 8.98 -4.12 -8.40
CA LYS A 16 9.67 -5.31 -8.89
C LYS A 16 10.21 -6.11 -7.70
N LEU A 17 9.89 -7.40 -7.65
CA LEU A 17 10.24 -8.29 -6.53
C LEU A 17 10.76 -9.61 -7.05
N LYS A 18 11.75 -10.19 -6.36
CA LYS A 18 12.07 -11.61 -6.53
C LYS A 18 11.03 -12.45 -5.80
N GLU A 19 10.62 -13.58 -6.39
CA GLU A 19 9.69 -14.52 -5.76
C GLU A 19 10.27 -15.96 -5.76
N PRO A 20 11.18 -16.26 -4.80
CA PRO A 20 11.87 -17.54 -4.72
C PRO A 20 10.95 -18.74 -4.52
N LEU A 21 9.77 -18.55 -3.91
CA LEU A 21 8.82 -19.64 -3.73
C LEU A 21 8.23 -20.07 -5.08
N ALA A 22 7.81 -19.11 -5.91
CA ALA A 22 7.27 -19.41 -7.23
C ALA A 22 8.33 -20.01 -8.15
N GLU A 23 9.57 -19.52 -8.06
CA GLU A 23 10.72 -20.10 -8.77
C GLU A 23 10.97 -21.55 -8.34
N THR A 24 11.06 -21.81 -7.04
CA THR A 24 11.29 -23.17 -6.50
C THR A 24 10.18 -24.15 -6.89
N LEU A 25 8.94 -23.68 -6.99
CA LEU A 25 7.78 -24.49 -7.39
C LEU A 25 7.65 -24.65 -8.91
N GLY A 26 8.54 -24.04 -9.72
CA GLY A 26 8.50 -24.14 -11.17
C GLY A 26 7.36 -23.34 -11.83
N ALA A 27 6.86 -22.30 -11.18
CA ALA A 27 5.79 -21.46 -11.74
C ALA A 27 6.29 -20.58 -12.90
N PHE A 28 7.59 -20.29 -12.95
CA PHE A 28 8.20 -19.48 -14.01
C PHE A 28 8.79 -20.35 -15.12
N LYS A 29 8.58 -19.93 -16.36
CA LYS A 29 9.19 -20.57 -17.55
C LYS A 29 10.68 -20.27 -17.72
N ARG A 30 11.19 -19.27 -16.99
CA ARG A 30 12.57 -18.77 -17.06
C ARG A 30 13.08 -18.55 -15.64
N GLU A 31 14.38 -18.63 -15.47
CA GLU A 31 15.08 -18.28 -14.23
C GLU A 31 15.17 -16.75 -14.07
N ASP A 32 15.49 -16.29 -12.85
CA ASP A 32 15.72 -14.87 -12.52
C ASP A 32 14.56 -13.91 -12.90
N VAL A 33 13.32 -14.42 -12.84
CA VAL A 33 12.14 -13.60 -13.10
C VAL A 33 11.88 -12.65 -11.94
N ASN A 34 11.96 -11.35 -12.22
CA ASN A 34 11.44 -10.32 -11.34
C ASN A 34 9.93 -10.16 -11.60
N LEU A 35 9.13 -10.43 -10.58
CA LEU A 35 7.69 -10.27 -10.62
C LEU A 35 7.33 -8.78 -10.44
N GLU A 36 6.50 -8.27 -11.33
CA GLU A 36 6.03 -6.88 -11.27
C GLU A 36 4.62 -6.82 -10.67
N TYR A 37 4.45 -5.99 -9.64
CA TYR A 37 3.16 -5.67 -9.04
C TYR A 37 2.83 -4.22 -9.37
N SER A 38 1.85 -4.02 -10.25
CA SER A 38 1.38 -2.69 -10.61
C SER A 38 0.39 -2.14 -9.58
N PHE A 39 0.13 -0.84 -9.62
CA PHE A 39 -0.97 -0.28 -8.82
C PHE A 39 -2.32 -0.87 -9.24
N ILE A 40 -2.52 -1.19 -10.52
CA ILE A 40 -3.73 -1.87 -11.01
C ILE A 40 -3.91 -3.24 -10.36
N ASP A 41 -2.85 -4.00 -10.13
CA ASP A 41 -2.97 -5.29 -9.44
C ASP A 41 -3.42 -5.11 -7.99
N THR A 42 -2.93 -4.04 -7.34
CA THR A 42 -3.40 -3.62 -6.01
C THR A 42 -4.88 -3.21 -6.03
N VAL A 43 -5.31 -2.46 -7.06
CA VAL A 43 -6.71 -2.07 -7.26
C VAL A 43 -7.60 -3.30 -7.47
N LYS A 44 -7.15 -4.29 -8.25
CA LYS A 44 -7.88 -5.55 -8.44
C LYS A 44 -8.00 -6.34 -7.14
N MET A 45 -6.94 -6.38 -6.34
CA MET A 45 -6.94 -7.03 -5.03
C MET A 45 -7.92 -6.34 -4.07
N ALA A 46 -7.91 -5.00 -4.01
CA ALA A 46 -8.79 -4.22 -3.15
C ALA A 46 -10.22 -4.04 -3.70
N GLY A 47 -10.44 -4.34 -4.98
CA GLY A 47 -11.67 -4.08 -5.72
C GLY A 47 -11.88 -2.63 -6.17
N HIS A 48 -11.06 -1.67 -5.70
CA HIS A 48 -11.22 -0.25 -6.01
C HIS A 48 -9.92 0.54 -5.78
N ALA A 49 -9.87 1.76 -6.34
CA ALA A 49 -8.83 2.74 -6.06
C ALA A 49 -9.34 3.80 -5.07
N CYS A 50 -8.64 3.99 -3.96
CA CYS A 50 -8.93 5.03 -2.97
C CYS A 50 -7.64 5.54 -2.31
N PRO A 51 -7.69 6.69 -1.61
CA PRO A 51 -6.52 7.26 -0.93
C PRO A 51 -5.79 6.27 -0.02
N THR A 52 -6.51 5.40 0.69
CA THR A 52 -5.92 4.38 1.58
C THR A 52 -5.10 3.32 0.82
N VAL A 53 -5.67 2.78 -0.26
CA VAL A 53 -4.98 1.78 -1.10
C VAL A 53 -3.78 2.40 -1.80
N THR A 54 -3.92 3.63 -2.27
CA THR A 54 -2.82 4.43 -2.83
C THR A 54 -1.71 4.66 -1.81
N ALA A 55 -2.05 5.11 -0.60
CA ALA A 55 -1.07 5.31 0.46
C ALA A 55 -0.33 4.01 0.79
N ALA A 56 -1.03 2.87 0.89
CA ALA A 56 -0.39 1.60 1.21
C ALA A 56 0.58 1.14 0.10
N TYR A 57 0.18 1.28 -1.16
CA TYR A 57 1.08 1.00 -2.29
C TYR A 57 2.35 1.88 -2.23
N LEU A 58 2.19 3.18 -2.01
CA LEU A 58 3.30 4.12 -1.90
C LEU A 58 4.19 3.86 -0.68
N CYS A 59 3.61 3.52 0.48
CA CYS A 59 4.36 3.10 1.66
C CYS A 59 5.28 1.90 1.33
N CYS A 60 4.77 0.90 0.61
CA CYS A 60 5.60 -0.21 0.14
C CYS A 60 6.68 0.25 -0.83
N GLN A 61 6.37 1.11 -1.81
CA GLN A 61 7.39 1.62 -2.74
C GLN A 61 8.54 2.32 -2.02
N GLU A 62 8.22 3.27 -1.14
CA GLU A 62 9.22 4.05 -0.43
C GLU A 62 10.01 3.20 0.59
N ALA A 63 9.33 2.32 1.34
CA ALA A 63 9.99 1.43 2.29
C ALA A 63 10.96 0.46 1.59
N LEU A 64 10.53 -0.15 0.49
CA LEU A 64 11.35 -1.11 -0.26
C LEU A 64 12.53 -0.42 -0.94
N ALA A 65 12.32 0.75 -1.55
CA ALA A 65 13.40 1.54 -2.14
C ALA A 65 14.45 1.93 -1.08
N ARG A 66 14.01 2.27 0.14
CA ARG A 66 14.91 2.61 1.24
C ARG A 66 15.66 1.40 1.80
N LEU A 67 15.01 0.24 1.89
CA LEU A 67 15.60 -0.99 2.44
C LEU A 67 16.49 -1.73 1.43
N TYR A 68 16.28 -1.51 0.12
CA TYR A 68 16.99 -2.17 -0.97
C TYR A 68 17.44 -1.13 -2.03
N PRO A 69 18.34 -0.19 -1.69
CA PRO A 69 18.71 0.91 -2.60
C PRO A 69 19.30 0.42 -3.94
N ASP A 70 20.08 -0.66 -3.89
CA ASP A 70 20.79 -1.23 -5.05
C ASP A 70 20.46 -2.72 -5.28
N GLN A 71 19.34 -3.20 -4.73
CA GLN A 71 18.95 -4.60 -4.79
C GLN A 71 17.47 -4.73 -5.14
N ILE A 72 17.10 -5.84 -5.77
CA ILE A 72 15.68 -6.18 -5.94
C ILE A 72 15.18 -6.79 -4.62
N PRO A 73 14.12 -6.25 -3.99
CA PRO A 73 13.58 -6.84 -2.78
C PRO A 73 13.04 -8.24 -3.02
N VAL A 74 13.15 -9.09 -2.00
CA VAL A 74 12.67 -10.47 -2.03
C VAL A 74 11.32 -10.54 -1.32
N ARG A 75 10.30 -11.02 -2.04
CA ARG A 75 8.97 -11.22 -1.45
C ARG A 75 9.08 -12.29 -0.37
N GLY A 76 8.66 -11.97 0.86
CA GLY A 76 8.73 -12.86 2.03
C GLY A 76 9.92 -12.61 2.96
N ASP A 77 10.86 -11.73 2.60
CA ASP A 77 12.06 -11.46 3.40
C ASP A 77 11.96 -10.18 4.26
N ILE A 78 10.73 -9.74 4.51
CA ILE A 78 10.42 -8.52 5.26
C ILE A 78 9.34 -8.81 6.29
N THR A 79 9.54 -8.33 7.50
CA THR A 79 8.50 -8.22 8.51
C THR A 79 7.88 -6.84 8.51
N ILE A 80 6.58 -6.75 8.81
CA ILE A 80 5.83 -5.50 8.87
C ILE A 80 5.11 -5.43 10.21
N THR A 81 5.39 -4.39 10.99
CA THR A 81 4.62 -4.06 12.18
C THR A 81 3.70 -2.89 11.88
N ILE A 82 2.39 -3.10 12.08
CA ILE A 82 1.38 -2.06 11.95
C ILE A 82 1.02 -1.56 13.36
N TYR A 83 1.24 -0.27 13.63
CA TYR A 83 0.94 0.34 14.92
C TYR A 83 -0.50 0.87 14.95
N GLY A 84 -1.44 -0.06 15.16
CA GLY A 84 -2.88 0.09 15.25
C GLY A 84 -3.55 -1.28 15.27
N GLU A 85 -4.84 -1.33 15.58
CA GLU A 85 -5.62 -2.58 15.57
C GLU A 85 -6.06 -2.95 14.15
N ALA A 86 -6.26 -4.24 13.88
CA ALA A 86 -6.60 -4.72 12.54
C ALA A 86 -8.00 -4.26 12.07
N ASP A 87 -8.94 -4.08 13.01
CA ASP A 87 -10.31 -3.63 12.78
C ASP A 87 -10.50 -2.12 13.00
N GLU A 88 -9.42 -1.39 13.28
CA GLU A 88 -9.46 0.04 13.48
C GLU A 88 -9.19 0.80 12.16
N GLY A 89 -10.13 1.64 11.75
CA GLY A 89 -9.97 2.59 10.65
C GLY A 89 -9.41 1.96 9.37
N VAL A 90 -8.21 2.39 8.96
CA VAL A 90 -7.57 1.95 7.71
C VAL A 90 -6.50 0.87 7.89
N TYR A 91 -6.12 0.52 9.13
CA TYR A 91 -4.96 -0.32 9.40
C TYR A 91 -5.07 -1.71 8.78
N GLY A 92 -6.23 -2.37 8.91
CA GLY A 92 -6.48 -3.68 8.30
C GLY A 92 -6.39 -3.65 6.77
N VAL A 93 -6.98 -2.62 6.14
CA VAL A 93 -6.97 -2.45 4.68
C VAL A 93 -5.54 -2.29 4.16
N MET A 94 -4.73 -1.45 4.82
CA MET A 94 -3.33 -1.26 4.46
C MET A 94 -2.52 -2.54 4.70
N GLY A 95 -2.80 -3.29 5.77
CA GLY A 95 -2.19 -4.59 6.03
C GLY A 95 -2.47 -5.65 4.96
N GLN A 96 -3.66 -5.65 4.36
CA GLN A 96 -3.97 -6.53 3.21
C GLN A 96 -3.13 -6.17 1.99
N VAL A 97 -3.01 -4.88 1.67
CA VAL A 97 -2.14 -4.38 0.59
C VAL A 97 -0.69 -4.77 0.83
N PHE A 98 -0.18 -4.57 2.04
CA PHE A 98 1.17 -4.95 2.41
C PHE A 98 1.40 -6.46 2.25
N SER A 99 0.47 -7.28 2.76
CA SER A 99 0.53 -8.74 2.62
C SER A 99 0.56 -9.17 1.15
N PHE A 100 -0.28 -8.56 0.31
CA PHE A 100 -0.34 -8.85 -1.11
C PHE A 100 1.00 -8.56 -1.79
N LEU A 101 1.53 -7.35 -1.59
CA LEU A 101 2.75 -6.89 -2.25
C LEU A 101 4.00 -7.61 -1.74
N THR A 102 4.23 -7.63 -0.43
CA THR A 102 5.50 -8.12 0.15
C THR A 102 5.47 -9.59 0.52
N GLY A 103 4.28 -10.20 0.56
CA GLY A 103 4.09 -11.55 1.09
C GLY A 103 4.22 -11.64 2.62
N ALA A 104 4.45 -10.53 3.33
CA ALA A 104 4.44 -10.52 4.78
C ALA A 104 2.99 -10.65 5.27
N ALA A 105 2.60 -11.84 5.75
CA ALA A 105 1.21 -12.14 6.08
C ALA A 105 1.02 -12.28 7.60
N PRO A 106 -0.21 -12.07 8.11
CA PRO A 106 -0.55 -12.30 9.52
C PRO A 106 -0.61 -13.81 9.83
N ALA A 107 -1.33 -14.20 10.88
CA ALA A 107 -1.43 -15.60 11.32
C ALA A 107 -1.99 -16.58 10.28
N THR A 108 -2.66 -16.04 9.26
CA THR A 108 -3.22 -16.76 8.11
C THR A 108 -2.21 -17.02 6.98
N GLY A 109 -0.99 -16.50 7.09
CA GLY A 109 0.03 -16.68 6.06
C GLY A 109 0.47 -18.12 5.85
N PHE A 110 1.14 -18.36 4.72
CA PHE A 110 1.73 -19.66 4.39
C PHE A 110 2.80 -20.06 5.42
N LYS A 111 2.73 -21.30 5.91
CA LYS A 111 3.68 -21.82 6.92
C LYS A 111 5.10 -21.99 6.38
N GLY A 112 5.26 -22.10 5.06
CA GLY A 112 6.53 -22.42 4.41
C GLY A 112 6.63 -23.89 4.02
N LEU A 113 7.70 -24.22 3.30
CA LEU A 113 8.10 -25.58 2.96
C LEU A 113 9.34 -25.92 3.79
N GLY A 114 9.15 -26.69 4.86
CA GLY A 114 10.19 -26.91 5.87
C GLY A 114 10.67 -25.56 6.45
N PRO A 115 11.97 -25.24 6.40
CA PRO A 115 12.50 -23.98 6.91
C PRO A 115 12.37 -22.80 5.94
N LYS A 116 11.92 -23.01 4.69
CA LYS A 116 11.95 -21.99 3.63
C LYS A 116 10.58 -21.37 3.35
N PHE A 117 10.60 -20.15 2.82
CA PHE A 117 9.45 -19.44 2.22
C PHE A 117 8.27 -19.15 3.16
N LYS A 118 8.48 -19.18 4.48
CA LYS A 118 7.45 -18.83 5.46
C LYS A 118 6.95 -17.40 5.21
N ARG A 119 5.62 -17.23 5.21
CA ARG A 119 4.93 -15.94 5.12
C ARG A 119 4.12 -15.61 6.36
N LYS A 120 3.72 -16.64 7.11
CA LYS A 120 2.96 -16.55 8.36
C LYS A 120 3.67 -15.72 9.41
N ASN A 121 2.91 -14.86 10.09
CA ASN A 121 3.37 -14.01 11.20
C ASN A 121 4.50 -13.04 10.82
N LEU A 122 4.70 -12.75 9.54
CA LEU A 122 5.61 -11.70 9.11
C LEU A 122 4.96 -10.32 9.19
N LEU A 123 3.63 -10.25 9.15
CA LEU A 123 2.89 -9.03 9.43
C LEU A 123 2.18 -9.17 10.78
N VAL A 124 2.36 -8.17 11.65
CA VAL A 124 1.74 -8.12 12.97
C VAL A 124 1.11 -6.77 13.24
N PHE A 125 0.00 -6.78 13.96
CA PHE A 125 -0.64 -5.58 14.49
C PHE A 125 -0.17 -5.35 15.92
N ARG A 126 -0.02 -4.07 16.29
CA ARG A 126 0.37 -3.61 17.63
C ARG A 126 -0.62 -2.53 18.06
N PRO A 127 -1.44 -2.78 19.10
CA PRO A 127 -2.49 -1.84 19.54
C PRO A 127 -1.95 -0.45 19.88
N LYS A 128 -0.73 -0.40 20.45
CA LYS A 128 -0.09 0.83 20.86
C LYS A 128 0.36 1.64 19.63
N LYS A 129 -0.40 2.68 19.31
CA LYS A 129 0.01 3.72 18.36
C LYS A 129 1.23 4.48 18.89
N ILE A 130 2.14 4.82 17.99
CA ILE A 130 3.38 5.56 18.31
C ILE A 130 3.31 7.04 17.93
N ASP A 131 2.37 7.44 17.08
CA ASP A 131 2.03 8.82 16.75
C ASP A 131 0.50 8.88 16.55
N PRO A 132 -0.25 9.63 17.39
CA PRO A 132 -1.71 9.70 17.26
C PRO A 132 -2.16 10.46 16.00
N SER A 133 -1.26 11.22 15.37
CA SER A 133 -1.55 12.00 14.18
C SER A 133 -1.17 11.29 12.87
N ALA A 134 -0.60 10.08 12.95
CA ALA A 134 -0.15 9.32 11.79
C ALA A 134 -0.58 7.85 11.83
N VAL A 135 -0.68 7.26 10.65
CA VAL A 135 -0.76 5.82 10.48
C VAL A 135 0.68 5.31 10.32
N CYS A 136 1.14 4.48 11.26
CA CYS A 136 2.55 4.12 11.38
C CYS A 136 2.81 2.65 11.04
N PHE A 137 3.86 2.39 10.27
CA PHE A 137 4.26 1.07 9.81
C PHE A 137 5.77 0.90 9.88
N GLU A 138 6.25 -0.16 10.50
CA GLU A 138 7.68 -0.50 10.50
C GLU A 138 7.90 -1.64 9.52
N PHE A 139 8.77 -1.42 8.55
CA PHE A 139 9.24 -2.44 7.62
C PHE A 139 10.66 -2.82 8.03
N LYS A 140 10.91 -4.11 8.21
CA LYS A 140 12.20 -4.61 8.66
C LYS A 140 12.64 -5.81 7.84
N ARG A 141 13.87 -5.78 7.35
CA ARG A 141 14.47 -6.90 6.63
C ARG A 141 14.78 -8.06 7.57
N LEU A 142 14.54 -9.28 7.11
CA LEU A 142 14.86 -10.48 7.88
C LEU A 142 16.36 -10.81 7.91
N ASP A 143 17.09 -10.47 6.84
CA ASP A 143 18.48 -10.89 6.65
C ASP A 143 19.51 -10.02 7.39
N ASN A 144 19.30 -8.70 7.41
CA ASN A 144 20.24 -7.74 8.01
C ASN A 144 19.60 -6.85 9.09
N HIS A 145 18.31 -7.04 9.37
CA HIS A 145 17.56 -6.29 10.38
C HIS A 145 17.47 -4.78 10.15
N ASN A 146 17.88 -4.27 8.98
CA ASN A 146 17.63 -2.88 8.62
C ASN A 146 16.13 -2.62 8.61
N GLU A 147 15.74 -1.49 9.19
CA GLU A 147 14.35 -1.13 9.35
C GLU A 147 14.10 0.33 8.98
N VAL A 148 12.87 0.59 8.55
CA VAL A 148 12.37 1.93 8.27
C VAL A 148 10.98 2.06 8.86
N LEU A 149 10.75 3.15 9.58
CA LEU A 149 9.43 3.53 10.06
C LEU A 149 8.79 4.48 9.05
N ILE A 150 7.65 4.09 8.51
CA ILE A 150 6.80 4.93 7.69
C ILE A 150 5.73 5.59 8.56
N LYS A 151 5.54 6.89 8.41
CA LYS A 151 4.43 7.65 9.00
C LYS A 151 3.61 8.30 7.89
N PHE A 152 2.38 7.83 7.71
CA PHE A 152 1.42 8.40 6.78
C PHE A 152 0.47 9.36 7.51
N TYR A 153 0.34 10.58 7.02
CA TYR A 153 -0.54 11.64 7.55
C TYR A 153 -1.64 11.94 6.51
N PRO A 154 -2.78 11.21 6.53
CA PRO A 154 -3.87 11.40 5.57
C PRO A 154 -4.34 12.85 5.47
N GLN A 155 -4.40 13.55 6.59
CA GLN A 155 -4.82 14.94 6.73
C GLN A 155 -3.85 15.97 6.12
N ARG A 156 -2.65 15.53 5.71
CA ARG A 156 -1.64 16.39 5.05
C ARG A 156 -1.54 16.17 3.55
N VAL A 157 -2.33 15.25 2.99
CA VAL A 157 -2.44 15.10 1.53
C VAL A 157 -2.98 16.41 0.97
N PRO A 158 -2.34 17.01 -0.06
CA PRO A 158 -2.64 18.38 -0.52
C PRO A 158 -3.92 18.44 -1.38
N PHE A 159 -5.06 18.08 -0.79
CA PHE A 159 -6.39 18.24 -1.37
C PHE A 159 -7.04 19.49 -0.78
N SER A 160 -7.51 20.42 -1.62
CA SER A 160 -8.04 21.71 -1.16
C SER A 160 -9.24 21.51 -0.24
N LEU A 161 -9.42 22.41 0.74
CA LEU A 161 -10.55 22.38 1.68
C LEU A 161 -11.89 22.39 0.94
N GLU A 162 -12.06 23.27 -0.04
CA GLU A 162 -13.27 23.36 -0.88
C GLU A 162 -13.63 22.02 -1.53
N LYS A 163 -12.66 21.36 -2.19
CA LYS A 163 -12.89 20.02 -2.78
C LYS A 163 -13.16 18.96 -1.73
N THR A 164 -12.56 19.07 -0.54
CA THR A 164 -12.80 18.13 0.57
C THR A 164 -14.24 18.24 1.07
N GLU A 165 -14.71 19.46 1.33
CA GLU A 165 -16.09 19.75 1.75
C GLU A 165 -17.09 19.27 0.68
N ARG A 166 -16.83 19.60 -0.59
CA ARG A 166 -17.68 19.15 -1.70
C ARG A 166 -17.70 17.63 -1.84
N LEU A 167 -16.56 16.97 -1.67
CA LEU A 167 -16.48 15.51 -1.71
C LEU A 167 -17.27 14.86 -0.57
N GLN A 168 -17.25 15.44 0.63
CA GLN A 168 -18.03 14.95 1.77
C GLN A 168 -19.54 15.10 1.55
N GLU A 169 -19.99 16.27 1.06
CA GLU A 169 -21.40 16.49 0.72
C GLU A 169 -21.90 15.48 -0.34
N LEU A 170 -21.09 15.25 -1.37
CA LEU A 170 -21.42 14.30 -2.43
C LEU A 170 -21.37 12.85 -1.95
N LEU A 171 -20.45 12.50 -1.06
CA LEU A 171 -20.30 11.14 -0.53
C LEU A 171 -21.58 10.70 0.17
N GLU A 172 -22.15 11.54 1.03
CA GLU A 172 -23.40 11.25 1.72
C GLU A 172 -24.52 10.95 0.71
N LYS A 173 -24.70 11.83 -0.28
CA LYS A 173 -25.70 11.63 -1.34
C LYS A 173 -25.47 10.34 -2.14
N VAL A 174 -24.22 9.98 -2.43
CA VAL A 174 -23.90 8.77 -3.19
C VAL A 174 -24.18 7.50 -2.38
N ILE A 175 -23.81 7.47 -1.10
CA ILE A 175 -24.02 6.31 -0.22
C ILE A 175 -25.50 6.07 0.04
N TRP A 176 -26.29 7.13 0.19
CA TRP A 176 -27.74 7.05 0.37
C TRP A 176 -28.52 6.98 -0.95
N GLU A 177 -27.85 6.76 -2.08
CA GLU A 177 -28.44 6.66 -3.41
C GLU A 177 -29.32 7.87 -3.82
N ALA A 178 -29.08 9.03 -3.19
CA ALA A 178 -29.81 10.28 -3.41
C ALA A 178 -29.14 11.20 -4.44
N ALA A 179 -27.91 10.90 -4.84
CA ALA A 179 -27.15 11.70 -5.81
C ALA A 179 -27.76 11.61 -7.22
N LYS A 180 -27.95 12.77 -7.86
CA LYS A 180 -28.26 12.83 -9.30
C LYS A 180 -27.06 12.35 -10.12
N GLU A 181 -27.31 11.97 -11.37
CA GLU A 181 -26.26 11.47 -12.27
C GLU A 181 -25.07 12.44 -12.42
N LYS A 182 -25.33 13.75 -12.45
CA LYS A 182 -24.26 14.77 -12.49
C LYS A 182 -23.43 14.80 -11.19
N GLU A 183 -24.10 14.71 -10.04
CA GLU A 183 -23.45 14.69 -8.71
C GLU A 183 -22.61 13.42 -8.54
N LYS A 184 -23.11 12.27 -9.00
CA LYS A 184 -22.37 11.00 -9.00
C LYS A 184 -21.10 11.07 -9.86
N LYS A 185 -21.18 11.66 -11.05
CA LYS A 185 -20.01 11.88 -11.92
C LYS A 185 -19.00 12.84 -11.30
N GLU A 186 -19.48 13.91 -10.67
CA GLU A 186 -18.65 14.87 -9.95
C GLU A 186 -17.90 14.20 -8.80
N PHE A 187 -18.61 13.41 -7.98
CA PHE A 187 -18.02 12.62 -6.90
C PHE A 187 -16.91 11.71 -7.41
N GLN A 188 -17.16 10.94 -8.47
CA GLN A 188 -16.17 10.04 -9.06
C GLN A 188 -14.93 10.79 -9.55
N ASN A 189 -15.11 11.98 -10.11
CA ASN A 189 -14.00 12.81 -10.60
C ASN A 189 -13.18 13.38 -9.46
N LEU A 190 -13.80 13.97 -8.43
CA LEU A 190 -13.11 14.49 -7.26
C LEU A 190 -12.37 13.39 -6.48
N TRP A 191 -13.00 12.22 -6.33
CA TRP A 191 -12.36 11.08 -5.67
C TRP A 191 -11.11 10.61 -6.42
N MET A 192 -11.21 10.47 -7.74
CA MET A 192 -10.08 10.04 -8.57
C MET A 192 -9.03 11.13 -8.74
N GLU A 193 -9.41 12.40 -8.64
CA GLU A 193 -8.45 13.51 -8.56
C GLU A 193 -7.57 13.38 -7.31
N ASN A 194 -8.16 13.11 -6.14
CA ASN A 194 -7.41 12.86 -4.91
C ASN A 194 -6.43 11.66 -5.06
N VAL A 195 -6.91 10.56 -5.65
CA VAL A 195 -6.05 9.41 -5.97
C VAL A 195 -4.91 9.79 -6.92
N LYS A 196 -5.18 10.57 -7.97
CA LYS A 196 -4.16 11.03 -8.94
C LYS A 196 -3.11 11.93 -8.29
N LEU A 197 -3.53 12.85 -7.43
CA LEU A 197 -2.66 13.73 -6.66
C LEU A 197 -1.66 12.94 -5.82
N MET A 198 -2.13 11.89 -5.14
CA MET A 198 -1.27 11.02 -4.33
C MET A 198 -0.38 10.13 -5.19
N LEU A 199 -0.94 9.46 -6.20
CA LEU A 199 -0.26 8.39 -6.94
C LEU A 199 0.76 8.91 -7.95
N VAL A 200 0.38 9.94 -8.71
CA VAL A 200 1.13 10.42 -9.87
C VAL A 200 1.86 11.72 -9.54
N GLU A 201 1.16 12.72 -9.01
CA GLU A 201 1.75 14.03 -8.78
C GLU A 201 2.69 14.04 -7.58
N LYS A 202 2.38 13.27 -6.53
CA LYS A 202 3.20 13.09 -5.32
C LYS A 202 3.69 14.41 -4.71
N LYS A 203 2.91 15.49 -4.88
CA LYS A 203 3.30 16.83 -4.44
C LYS A 203 3.53 16.83 -2.93
N ASP A 204 4.67 17.39 -2.53
CA ASP A 204 5.09 17.47 -1.14
C ASP A 204 5.00 16.13 -0.38
N ILE A 205 5.30 14.99 -1.02
CA ILE A 205 5.16 13.66 -0.43
C ILE A 205 5.79 13.55 0.96
N GLN A 206 6.94 14.17 1.18
CA GLN A 206 7.64 14.20 2.48
C GLN A 206 6.84 14.88 3.61
N LYS A 207 5.78 15.64 3.32
CA LYS A 207 4.89 16.23 4.34
C LYS A 207 3.85 15.24 4.84
N TRP A 208 3.39 14.32 3.98
CA TRP A 208 2.29 13.40 4.26
C TRP A 208 2.67 11.92 4.28
N LEU A 209 3.86 11.55 3.81
CA LEU A 209 4.46 10.22 3.94
C LEU A 209 5.93 10.40 4.31
N LYS A 210 6.24 10.13 5.58
CA LYS A 210 7.59 10.32 6.14
C LYS A 210 8.27 8.99 6.38
N LEU A 211 9.58 8.95 6.14
CA LEU A 211 10.46 7.83 6.46
C LEU A 211 11.36 8.25 7.62
N GLU A 212 11.39 7.45 8.68
CA GLU A 212 12.29 7.62 9.81
C GLU A 212 13.16 6.38 9.96
N GLU A 213 14.48 6.59 10.02
CA GLU A 213 15.41 5.53 10.38
C GLU A 213 15.33 5.30 11.89
N ARG A 214 15.18 4.03 12.27
CA ARG A 214 15.51 3.61 13.63
C ARG A 214 16.90 3.00 13.58
N ARG A 215 17.88 3.77 14.06
CA ARG A 215 19.17 3.19 14.42
C ARG A 215 18.96 2.44 15.72
N ILE A 216 19.25 1.14 15.71
CA ILE A 216 19.44 0.33 16.92
C ILE A 216 20.72 0.82 17.60
#